data_AF-A0A2N1P517-F1
#
_entry.id   AF-A0A2N1P517-F1
#
_cell.length_a   1.000
_cell.length_b   1.000
_cell.length_c   1.000
_cell.angle_alpha   90.00
_cell.angle_beta   90.00
_cell.angle_gamma   90.00
#
_symmetry.space_group_name_H-M   'P 1'
#
loop_
_entity.id
_entity.type
_entity.pdbx_description
1 polymer ?
#
loop_
_entity_poly.entity_id
_entity_poly.type
_entity_poly.pdbx_seq_one_letter_code
_entity_poly.pdbx_strand_id
1 'polypeptide(L)'
;MIFKAPYLPYDRIRHLASEFLAKNNPDQTIPVPIEEIIEFKLNMDIIPFPRLKIDFNVDGFLANNMSAIYVDDYTMDNYENRYRFTLAHEIGHKFLHNEIFEELNIQSLEDWMNVINLDFEQYT
;
A
#
# COMPACT_ATOMS: atom_id res chain seq x y z
N MET A 1 -19.00 -3.69 -11.62
CA MET A 1 -18.01 -4.14 -12.61
C MET A 1 -16.92 -4.83 -11.80
N ILE A 2 -16.61 -6.10 -12.05
CA ILE A 2 -15.55 -6.82 -11.31
C ILE A 2 -14.22 -6.41 -11.95
N PHE A 3 -13.42 -5.62 -11.24
CA PHE A 3 -12.10 -5.21 -11.72
C PHE A 3 -11.08 -6.35 -11.55
N LYS A 4 -10.10 -6.45 -12.45
CA LYS A 4 -9.04 -7.45 -12.37
C LYS A 4 -7.71 -6.78 -12.68
N ALA A 5 -6.80 -6.79 -11.70
CA ALA A 5 -5.46 -6.25 -11.90
C ALA A 5 -4.77 -6.94 -13.10
N PRO A 6 -4.11 -6.18 -13.98
CA PRO A 6 -3.37 -6.77 -15.09
C PRO A 6 -2.22 -7.62 -14.52
N TYR A 7 -2.03 -8.81 -15.09
CA TYR A 7 -0.93 -9.68 -14.70
C TYR A 7 0.41 -9.01 -15.04
N LEU A 8 1.26 -8.85 -14.03
CA LEU A 8 2.64 -8.39 -14.19
C LEU A 8 3.61 -9.53 -13.88
N PRO A 9 4.55 -9.87 -14.78
CA PRO A 9 5.58 -10.87 -14.50
C PRO A 9 6.43 -10.47 -13.28
N TYR A 10 6.87 -11.45 -12.49
CA TYR A 10 7.71 -11.20 -11.31
C TYR A 10 8.96 -10.37 -11.62
N ASP A 11 9.61 -10.58 -12.77
CA ASP A 11 10.78 -9.80 -13.18
C ASP A 11 10.44 -8.33 -13.38
N ARG A 12 9.24 -8.03 -13.90
CA ARG A 12 8.75 -6.66 -14.05
C ARG A 12 8.50 -6.02 -12.69
N ILE A 13 7.83 -6.72 -11.78
CA ILE A 13 7.58 -6.23 -10.41
C ILE A 13 8.92 -5.98 -9.68
N ARG A 14 9.87 -6.91 -9.80
CA ARG A 14 11.21 -6.78 -9.22
C ARG A 14 11.97 -5.58 -9.78
N HIS A 15 11.89 -5.36 -11.09
CA HIS A 15 12.51 -4.22 -11.73
C HIS A 15 11.93 -2.90 -11.20
N LEU A 16 10.60 -2.77 -11.17
CA LEU A 16 9.91 -1.58 -10.65
C LEU A 16 10.25 -1.32 -9.17
N ALA A 17 10.28 -2.37 -8.33
CA ALA A 17 10.69 -2.24 -6.94
C ALA A 17 12.16 -1.80 -6.82
N SER A 18 13.04 -2.30 -7.69
CA SER A 18 14.46 -1.91 -7.72
C SER A 18 14.64 -0.45 -8.15
N GLU A 19 13.89 0.02 -9.15
CA GLU A 19 13.89 1.43 -9.57
C GLU A 19 13.37 2.35 -8.46
N PHE A 20 12.29 1.94 -7.79
CA PHE A 20 11.76 2.65 -6.62
C PHE A 20 12.83 2.80 -5.52
N LEU A 21 13.53 1.71 -5.18
CA LEU A 21 14.58 1.73 -4.16
C LEU A 21 15.80 2.55 -4.62
N ALA A 22 16.22 2.44 -5.88
CA ALA A 22 17.34 3.23 -6.40
C ALA A 22 17.07 4.74 -6.32
N LYS A 23 15.83 5.15 -6.55
CA LYS A 23 15.41 6.56 -6.45
C LYS A 23 15.26 7.02 -5.00
N ASN A 24 14.66 6.20 -4.15
CA ASN A 24 14.21 6.63 -2.81
C ASN A 24 15.07 6.12 -1.65
N ASN A 25 15.96 5.17 -1.87
CA ASN A 25 16.95 4.67 -0.90
C ASN A 25 18.30 4.37 -1.61
N PRO A 26 18.92 5.38 -2.25
CA PRO A 26 20.12 5.17 -3.06
C PRO A 26 21.31 4.61 -2.26
N ASP A 27 21.38 4.94 -0.97
CA ASP A 27 22.42 4.48 -0.05
C ASP A 27 22.21 3.02 0.42
N GLN A 28 21.12 2.37 -0.04
CA GLN A 28 20.77 0.99 0.28
C GLN A 28 20.74 0.70 1.78
N THR A 29 20.28 1.67 2.56
CA THR A 29 20.20 1.54 4.01
C THR A 29 19.21 0.42 4.40
N ILE A 30 19.59 -0.35 5.42
CA ILE A 30 18.81 -1.45 5.98
C ILE A 30 18.69 -1.24 7.50
N PRO A 31 17.47 -1.32 8.09
CA PRO A 31 16.21 -1.55 7.41
C PRO A 31 15.83 -0.36 6.49
N VAL A 32 15.15 -0.65 5.36
CA VAL A 32 14.73 0.40 4.41
C VAL A 32 13.87 1.43 5.15
N PRO A 33 14.20 2.73 5.14
CA PRO A 33 13.50 3.76 5.92
C PRO A 33 12.16 4.12 5.27
N ILE A 34 11.21 3.20 5.32
CA ILE A 34 9.97 3.28 4.56
C ILE A 34 9.09 4.45 5.00
N GLU A 35 9.01 4.75 6.29
CA GLU A 35 8.30 5.92 6.82
C GLU A 35 8.87 7.22 6.25
N GLU A 36 10.20 7.42 6.33
CA GLU A 36 10.85 8.62 5.79
C GLU A 36 10.65 8.76 4.27
N ILE A 37 10.66 7.64 3.54
CA ILE A 37 10.39 7.64 2.11
C ILE A 37 8.94 8.12 1.86
N ILE A 38 7.98 7.58 2.58
CA ILE A 38 6.56 7.92 2.43
C ILE A 38 6.30 9.39 2.79
N GLU A 39 6.73 9.82 3.98
CA GLU A 39 6.44 11.15 4.49
C GLU A 39 7.24 12.23 3.77
N PHE A 40 8.55 12.06 3.61
CA PHE A 40 9.41 13.15 3.13
C PHE A 40 9.70 13.09 1.63
N LYS A 41 9.73 11.91 1.01
CA LYS A 41 10.04 11.79 -0.43
C LYS A 41 8.79 11.71 -1.30
N LEU A 42 7.74 11.06 -0.81
CA LEU A 42 6.46 10.91 -1.51
C LEU A 42 5.40 11.93 -1.07
N ASN A 43 5.66 12.68 0.01
CA ASN A 43 4.76 13.69 0.56
C ASN A 43 3.37 13.10 0.84
N MET A 44 3.37 11.97 1.57
CA MET A 44 2.16 11.25 1.98
C MET A 44 2.11 11.11 3.49
N ASP A 45 0.91 11.13 4.06
CA ASP A 45 0.73 10.93 5.49
C ASP A 45 0.65 9.44 5.84
N ILE A 46 1.15 9.05 7.02
CA ILE A 46 0.86 7.75 7.64
C ILE A 46 -0.06 8.00 8.83
N ILE A 47 -1.28 7.47 8.75
CA ILE A 47 -2.35 7.78 9.70
C ILE A 47 -2.76 6.51 10.46
N PRO A 48 -2.55 6.43 11.79
CA PRO A 48 -3.05 5.30 12.56
C PRO A 48 -4.59 5.30 12.56
N PHE A 49 -5.18 4.12 12.33
CA PHE A 49 -6.62 3.90 12.32
C PHE A 49 -6.99 2.83 13.35
N PRO A 50 -7.79 3.17 14.38
CA PRO A 50 -8.14 2.23 15.43
C PRO A 50 -8.92 1.02 14.93
N ARG A 51 -8.50 -0.17 15.36
CA ARG A 51 -9.23 -1.44 15.18
C ARG A 51 -9.47 -1.85 13.71
N LEU A 52 -8.73 -1.29 12.77
CA LEU A 52 -8.87 -1.60 11.34
C LEU A 52 -8.77 -3.11 11.08
N LYS A 53 -7.85 -3.80 11.76
CA LYS A 53 -7.65 -5.24 11.60
C LYS A 53 -8.80 -6.06 12.13
N ILE A 54 -9.39 -5.67 13.26
CA ILE A 54 -10.48 -6.43 13.89
C ILE A 54 -11.78 -6.21 13.15
N ASP A 55 -12.06 -4.97 12.76
CA ASP A 55 -13.35 -4.59 12.21
C ASP A 55 -13.44 -4.85 10.69
N PHE A 56 -12.31 -4.84 9.97
CA PHE A 56 -12.27 -4.97 8.51
C PHE A 56 -11.27 -6.02 7.98
N ASN A 57 -10.55 -6.72 8.86
CA ASN A 57 -9.56 -7.75 8.53
C ASN A 57 -8.36 -7.29 7.67
N VAL A 58 -8.13 -5.98 7.54
CA VAL A 58 -6.99 -5.40 6.81
C VAL A 58 -6.01 -4.72 7.77
N ASP A 59 -4.73 -4.73 7.43
CA ASP A 59 -3.68 -4.12 8.26
C ASP A 59 -3.44 -2.65 7.91
N GLY A 60 -3.84 -2.21 6.71
CA GLY A 60 -3.72 -0.85 6.24
C GLY A 60 -4.39 -0.65 4.89
N PHE A 61 -4.48 0.60 4.46
CA PHE A 61 -5.04 0.98 3.18
C PHE A 61 -4.54 2.31 2.63
N LEU A 62 -4.36 2.39 1.31
CA LEU A 62 -4.12 3.64 0.58
C LEU A 62 -5.40 4.48 0.43
N ALA A 63 -5.34 5.76 0.79
CA ALA A 63 -6.40 6.72 0.53
C ALA A 63 -6.68 6.86 -0.98
N ASN A 64 -7.93 7.11 -1.37
CA ASN A 64 -8.30 7.19 -2.79
C ASN A 64 -7.49 8.24 -3.58
N ASN A 65 -7.27 9.41 -2.99
CA ASN A 65 -6.45 10.48 -3.59
C ASN A 65 -4.93 10.20 -3.47
N MET A 66 -4.54 9.03 -2.97
CA MET A 66 -3.18 8.59 -2.72
C MET A 66 -2.32 9.54 -1.87
N SER A 67 -2.94 10.36 -1.04
CA SER A 67 -2.23 11.31 -0.18
C SER A 67 -1.84 10.72 1.17
N ALA A 68 -2.43 9.60 1.57
CA ALA A 68 -2.21 9.00 2.88
C ALA A 68 -2.31 7.48 2.85
N ILE A 69 -1.64 6.82 3.78
CA ILE A 69 -1.81 5.41 4.11
C ILE A 69 -2.38 5.33 5.52
N TYR A 70 -3.54 4.71 5.65
CA TYR A 70 -4.13 4.39 6.95
C TYR A 70 -3.61 3.04 7.41
N VAL A 71 -3.21 2.89 8.67
CA VAL A 71 -2.65 1.64 9.18
C VAL A 71 -3.26 1.31 10.53
N ASP A 72 -3.54 0.03 10.78
CA ASP A 72 -4.06 -0.42 12.07
C ASP A 72 -3.11 0.01 13.21
N ASP A 73 -3.65 0.75 14.19
CA ASP A 73 -2.89 1.34 15.28
C ASP A 73 -2.18 0.29 16.15
N TYR A 74 -2.89 -0.78 16.49
CA TYR A 74 -2.33 -1.90 17.25
C TYR A 74 -1.19 -2.57 16.48
N THR A 75 -1.32 -2.72 15.17
CA THR A 75 -0.28 -3.28 14.31
C THR A 75 0.96 -2.39 14.23
N MET A 76 0.74 -1.07 14.10
CA MET A 76 1.80 -0.07 14.14
C MET A 76 2.60 -0.12 15.45
N ASP A 77 1.93 -0.22 16.59
CA ASP A 77 2.57 -0.18 17.90
C ASP A 77 3.21 -1.51 18.33
N ASN A 78 2.67 -2.64 17.88
CA ASN A 78 3.03 -3.96 18.43
C ASN A 78 3.74 -4.89 17.44
N TYR A 79 3.72 -4.60 16.13
CA TYR A 79 4.23 -5.50 15.10
C TYR A 79 5.02 -4.77 14.01
N GLU A 80 6.19 -4.24 14.37
CA GLU A 80 7.06 -3.44 13.47
C GLU A 80 7.24 -4.06 12.08
N ASN A 81 7.60 -5.35 11.98
CA ASN A 81 7.81 -5.99 10.68
C ASN A 81 6.54 -6.04 9.83
N ARG A 82 5.38 -6.29 10.46
CA ARG A 82 4.09 -6.31 9.77
C ARG A 82 3.71 -4.91 9.32
N TYR A 83 3.85 -3.93 10.21
CA TYR A 83 3.64 -2.52 9.93
C TYR A 83 4.47 -2.04 8.73
N ARG A 84 5.78 -2.25 8.73
CA ARG A 84 6.68 -1.85 7.63
C ARG A 84 6.35 -2.56 6.32
N PHE A 85 5.95 -3.83 6.39
CA PHE A 85 5.47 -4.56 5.21
C PHE A 85 4.18 -3.97 4.66
N THR A 86 3.20 -3.66 5.52
CA THR A 86 1.94 -3.00 5.14
C THR A 86 2.23 -1.68 4.42
N LEU A 87 3.10 -0.84 4.96
CA LEU A 87 3.49 0.41 4.29
C LEU A 87 4.08 0.17 2.90
N ALA A 88 5.00 -0.80 2.77
CA ALA A 88 5.59 -1.14 1.48
C ALA A 88 4.55 -1.72 0.49
N HIS A 89 3.57 -2.48 0.98
CA HIS A 89 2.47 -3.05 0.20
C HIS A 89 1.60 -1.96 -0.41
N GLU A 90 1.15 -0.99 0.41
CA GLU A 90 0.31 0.11 -0.06
C GLU A 90 1.05 1.05 -1.03
N ILE A 91 2.35 1.25 -0.83
CA ILE A 91 3.19 1.92 -1.82
C ILE A 91 3.29 1.11 -3.12
N GLY A 92 3.36 -0.22 -3.04
CA GLY A 92 3.22 -1.10 -4.21
C GLY A 92 1.94 -0.79 -4.99
N HIS A 93 0.80 -0.70 -4.31
CA HIS A 93 -0.47 -0.34 -4.97
C HIS A 93 -0.41 1.03 -5.65
N LYS A 94 0.13 2.05 -4.97
CA LYS A 94 0.30 3.39 -5.55
C LYS A 94 1.10 3.36 -6.86
N PHE A 95 2.22 2.63 -6.91
CA PHE A 95 3.10 2.64 -8.09
C PHE A 95 2.71 1.66 -9.19
N LEU A 96 2.04 0.55 -8.85
CA LEU A 96 1.63 -0.47 -9.81
C LEU A 96 0.21 -0.24 -10.35
N HIS A 97 -0.64 0.46 -9.61
CA HIS A 97 -2.06 0.59 -9.90
C HIS A 97 -2.58 2.04 -9.93
N ASN A 98 -1.71 3.05 -10.07
CA ASN A 98 -2.14 4.46 -10.05
C ASN A 98 -3.33 4.77 -10.97
N GLU A 99 -3.24 4.32 -12.22
CA GLU A 99 -4.27 4.54 -13.25
C GLU A 99 -5.63 3.93 -12.84
N ILE A 100 -5.62 2.84 -12.07
CA ILE A 100 -6.82 2.14 -11.63
C ILE A 100 -7.54 2.92 -10.53
N PHE A 101 -6.80 3.46 -9.57
CA PHE A 101 -7.38 4.30 -8.51
C PHE A 101 -7.91 5.63 -9.06
N GLU A 102 -7.30 6.20 -10.10
CA GLU A 102 -7.84 7.38 -10.78
C GLU A 102 -9.19 7.11 -11.47
N GLU A 103 -9.39 5.88 -11.97
CA GLU A 103 -10.65 5.45 -12.61
C GLU A 103 -11.72 5.00 -11.60
N LEU A 104 -11.29 4.39 -10.49
CA LEU A 104 -12.15 3.93 -9.40
C LEU A 104 -12.45 5.13 -8.49
N ASN A 105 -13.57 5.81 -8.73
CA ASN A 105 -14.10 6.85 -7.85
C ASN A 105 -14.50 6.28 -6.46
N ILE A 106 -13.52 5.88 -5.64
CA ILE A 106 -13.70 5.30 -4.30
C ILE A 106 -14.15 6.42 -3.36
N GLN A 107 -15.40 6.35 -2.88
CA GLN A 107 -15.98 7.37 -2.02
C GLN A 107 -16.19 6.89 -0.58
N SER A 108 -16.00 5.59 -0.33
CA SER A 108 -16.22 4.97 0.98
C SER A 108 -15.24 3.84 1.25
N LEU A 109 -15.13 3.45 2.53
CA LEU A 109 -14.37 2.26 2.95
C LEU A 109 -14.93 0.97 2.35
N GLU A 110 -16.24 0.91 2.09
CA GLU A 110 -16.87 -0.23 1.43
C GLU A 110 -16.48 -0.32 -0.05
N ASP A 111 -16.41 0.82 -0.76
CA ASP A 111 -15.85 0.88 -2.11
C ASP A 111 -14.41 0.39 -2.13
N TRP A 112 -13.62 0.80 -1.13
CA TRP A 112 -12.22 0.37 -1.00
C TRP A 112 -12.10 -1.14 -0.73
N MET A 113 -12.92 -1.70 0.16
CA MET A 113 -12.95 -3.14 0.41
C MET A 113 -13.31 -3.93 -0.85
N ASN A 114 -14.17 -3.40 -1.71
CA ASN A 114 -14.44 -4.02 -3.01
C ASN A 114 -13.21 -4.03 -3.93
N VAL A 115 -12.38 -2.98 -3.93
CA VAL A 115 -11.13 -2.96 -4.71
C VAL A 115 -10.14 -3.99 -4.21
N ILE A 116 -10.00 -4.11 -2.89
CA ILE A 116 -9.03 -4.99 -2.23
C ILE A 116 -9.41 -6.47 -2.33
N ASN A 117 -10.70 -6.78 -2.19
CA ASN A 117 -11.18 -8.16 -2.35
C ASN A 117 -10.89 -8.70 -3.77
N LEU A 118 -10.78 -7.84 -4.79
CA LEU A 118 -10.43 -8.23 -6.15
C LEU A 118 -8.96 -8.64 -6.31
N ASP A 119 -8.07 -8.20 -5.41
CA ASP A 119 -6.68 -8.65 -5.36
C ASP A 119 -6.56 -9.99 -4.60
N PHE A 120 -7.36 -10.22 -3.56
CA PHE A 120 -7.30 -11.45 -2.76
C PHE A 120 -7.93 -12.69 -3.42
N GLU A 121 -8.94 -12.53 -4.29
CA GLU A 121 -9.53 -13.66 -5.04
C GLU A 121 -8.60 -14.27 -6.11
N GLN A 122 -7.44 -13.67 -6.39
CA GLN A 122 -6.49 -14.22 -7.37
C GLN A 122 -5.58 -15.34 -6.82
N TYR A 123 -5.71 -15.67 -5.53
CA TYR A 123 -4.87 -16.67 -4.85
C TYR A 123 -5.63 -17.89 -4.31
N THR A 124 -6.89 -18.10 -4.73
CA THR A 124 -7.67 -19.33 -4.46
C THR A 124 -7.96 -20.13 -5.72
#